data_AF-A0A7K8BMY7-F1
#
_entry.id   AF-A0A7K8BMY7-F1
#
_cell.length_a   1.000
_cell.length_b   1.000
_cell.length_c   1.000
_cell.angle_alpha   90.00
_cell.angle_beta   90.00
_cell.angle_gamma   90.00
#
_symmetry.space_group_name_H-M   'P 1'
#
loop_
_entity.id
_entity.type
_entity.pdbx_description
1 polymer ?
#
loop_
_entity_poly.entity_id
_entity_poly.type
_entity_poly.pdbx_seq_one_letter_code
_entity_poly.pdbx_strand_id
1 'polypeptide(L)'
;LLQVLNEKKLQEVDSLWKEFETPEKANKIVKLKHFEKFQDTTEALAASTALVEGKLSKNLKKILKKIVAKDAHEQLAVADAKLGGVIKEKLNLSCIHSPMVTELMRGIRSQIEGLITGLPSREMAAMCLGLAHSLSRYKLKFSPDKVDTMIIQAISLLDDLDKELNNYIMRCREWYGWHFPELGKIITDNLTYCKCVRKVGDRSNFASSDVSDILPEEIEEDVKAAAEISMGTEVSEEDINNIIHLCDQVIEISEYRTQLYDYLKNRMMAIAPNLTVMVGELVGARLIAHAGSLLNLAKHPASTVQLLGAEKALFRALKTKRDTPKFGLIYHASLVGQSNTKNKGKISRMLAAKTALTIRYDALGENTSAEMGAENRLKVETRLRLLEERGIRRISGTGKALAKTDKYQNKSEVKVFDPSGDSTLPVVSKKRKIQEVDEPDTEVAVKAKKFKAEMKEGTAVEDGEPVKKKKKKKDKEKQAEEEEVLSEELPISPIIEVR
;
A
#
# COMPACT_ATOMS: atom_id res chain seq x y z
N LEU A 1 1.35 44.35 -22.82
CA LEU A 1 2.00 45.65 -22.58
C LEU A 1 1.02 46.76 -22.94
N LEU A 2 0.84 47.67 -21.99
CA LEU A 2 -0.20 48.68 -21.97
C LEU A 2 0.50 50.03 -21.79
N GLN A 3 0.19 51.01 -22.65
CA GLN A 3 0.72 52.37 -22.56
C GLN A 3 -0.29 53.22 -21.80
N VAL A 4 0.16 54.01 -20.83
CA VAL A 4 -0.67 54.98 -20.12
C VAL A 4 -0.64 56.29 -20.91
N LEU A 5 -1.81 56.87 -21.15
CA LEU A 5 -1.98 58.08 -21.96
C LEU A 5 -2.08 59.38 -21.13
N ASN A 6 -2.29 59.26 -19.82
CA ASN A 6 -2.60 60.38 -18.93
C ASN A 6 -1.79 60.35 -17.63
N GLU A 7 -0.49 60.64 -17.73
CA GLU A 7 0.44 60.67 -16.58
C GLU A 7 -0.02 61.61 -15.45
N LYS A 8 -0.68 62.73 -15.80
CA LYS A 8 -1.20 63.71 -14.82
C LYS A 8 -2.26 63.14 -13.87
N LYS A 9 -2.99 62.09 -14.29
CA LYS A 9 -4.01 61.43 -13.46
C LYS A 9 -3.47 60.32 -12.57
N LEU A 10 -2.23 59.88 -12.79
CA LEU A 10 -1.58 58.89 -11.92
C LEU A 10 -1.14 59.46 -10.56
N GLN A 11 -1.10 60.79 -10.41
CA GLN A 11 -0.58 61.44 -9.20
C GLN A 11 -1.50 61.32 -7.98
N GLU A 12 -2.81 61.08 -8.17
CA GLU A 12 -3.75 60.81 -7.08
C GLU A 12 -3.94 59.29 -6.88
N VAL A 13 -3.24 58.71 -5.91
CA VAL A 13 -3.31 57.27 -5.63
C VAL A 13 -4.70 56.84 -5.14
N ASP A 14 -5.38 57.67 -4.33
CA ASP A 14 -6.65 57.33 -3.67
C ASP A 14 -7.88 57.41 -4.58
N SER A 15 -7.81 58.17 -5.69
CA SER A 15 -8.93 58.34 -6.64
C SER A 15 -8.86 57.39 -7.83
N LEU A 16 -7.67 56.86 -8.15
CA LEU A 16 -7.36 56.08 -9.35
C LEU A 16 -8.33 54.91 -9.60
N TRP A 17 -8.76 54.20 -8.55
CA TRP A 17 -9.66 53.04 -8.68
C TRP A 17 -11.02 53.38 -9.31
N LYS A 18 -11.54 54.60 -9.08
CA LYS A 18 -12.84 55.07 -9.62
C LYS A 18 -12.81 55.22 -11.14
N GLU A 19 -11.62 55.30 -11.72
CA GLU A 19 -11.43 55.37 -13.16
C GLU A 19 -11.30 53.99 -13.83
N PHE A 20 -11.21 52.91 -13.04
CA PHE A 20 -11.21 51.52 -13.52
C PHE A 20 -12.53 50.78 -13.23
N GLU A 21 -13.58 51.48 -12.81
CA GLU A 21 -14.93 50.90 -12.62
C GLU A 21 -15.58 50.42 -13.93
N THR A 22 -15.33 51.10 -15.04
CA THR A 22 -15.92 50.74 -16.35
C THR A 22 -14.85 50.66 -17.45
N PRO A 23 -15.02 49.75 -18.43
CA PRO A 23 -14.02 49.55 -19.48
C PRO A 23 -13.83 50.78 -20.37
N GLU A 24 -14.85 51.64 -20.52
CA GLU A 24 -14.74 52.90 -21.25
C GLU A 24 -13.90 53.97 -20.54
N LYS A 25 -13.93 54.02 -19.20
CA LYS A 25 -13.04 54.89 -18.42
C LYS A 25 -11.60 54.37 -18.51
N ALA A 26 -11.41 53.06 -18.32
CA ALA A 26 -10.10 52.41 -18.39
C ALA A 26 -9.41 52.64 -19.76
N ASN A 27 -10.12 52.46 -20.87
CA ASN A 27 -9.60 52.67 -22.24
C ASN A 27 -9.21 54.13 -22.57
N LYS A 28 -9.63 55.12 -21.76
CA LYS A 28 -9.21 56.53 -21.89
C LYS A 28 -7.88 56.83 -21.15
N ILE A 29 -7.47 55.95 -20.24
CA ILE A 29 -6.25 56.09 -19.44
C ILE A 29 -5.16 55.13 -19.94
N VAL A 30 -5.55 53.93 -20.35
CA VAL A 30 -4.64 52.84 -20.71
C VAL A 30 -5.06 52.23 -22.04
N LYS A 31 -4.11 52.06 -22.98
CA LYS A 31 -4.35 51.34 -24.25
C LYS A 31 -3.33 50.23 -24.49
N LEU A 32 -3.79 49.16 -25.15
CA LEU A 32 -2.99 47.97 -25.46
C LEU A 32 -2.00 48.24 -26.60
N LYS A 33 -0.74 48.60 -26.26
CA LYS A 33 0.35 48.88 -27.23
C LYS A 33 0.90 47.59 -27.85
N HIS A 34 0.95 46.48 -27.11
CA HIS A 34 1.38 45.17 -27.62
C HIS A 34 0.91 44.01 -26.74
N PHE A 35 0.43 42.92 -27.36
CA PHE A 35 0.06 41.66 -26.69
C PHE A 35 0.72 40.50 -27.42
N GLU A 36 1.46 39.65 -26.71
CA GLU A 36 2.09 38.43 -27.24
C GLU A 36 1.49 37.25 -26.46
N LYS A 37 0.75 36.38 -27.14
CA LYS A 37 0.19 35.14 -26.56
C LYS A 37 1.33 34.12 -26.41
N PHE A 38 1.38 33.40 -25.28
CA PHE A 38 2.20 32.19 -25.17
C PHE A 38 1.65 31.13 -26.12
N GLN A 39 2.53 30.40 -26.82
CA GLN A 39 2.10 29.31 -27.71
C GLN A 39 1.89 28.01 -26.92
N ASP A 40 2.85 27.69 -26.04
CA ASP A 40 2.87 26.43 -25.28
C ASP A 40 2.70 26.61 -23.77
N THR A 41 2.08 25.62 -23.14
CA THR A 41 1.99 25.53 -21.67
C THR A 41 3.35 25.32 -21.00
N THR A 42 4.29 24.67 -21.69
CA THR A 42 5.68 24.47 -21.23
C THR A 42 6.46 25.78 -21.22
N GLU A 43 6.27 26.63 -22.23
CA GLU A 43 6.84 27.98 -22.31
C GLU A 43 6.26 28.89 -21.23
N ALA A 44 4.93 28.84 -21.04
CA ALA A 44 4.24 29.58 -19.99
C ALA A 44 4.69 29.16 -18.58
N LEU A 45 4.91 27.86 -18.34
CA LEU A 45 5.50 27.34 -17.10
C LEU A 45 6.93 27.87 -16.92
N ALA A 46 7.78 27.76 -17.94
CA ALA A 46 9.18 28.22 -17.87
C ALA A 46 9.31 29.74 -17.68
N ALA A 47 8.37 30.52 -18.21
CA ALA A 47 8.27 31.95 -17.92
C ALA A 47 7.81 32.22 -16.48
N SER A 48 6.88 31.40 -15.96
CA SER A 48 6.33 31.54 -14.61
C SER A 48 7.30 31.09 -13.51
N THR A 49 8.07 30.01 -13.71
CA THR A 49 9.14 29.61 -12.78
C THR A 49 10.27 30.62 -12.77
N ALA A 50 10.68 31.13 -13.94
CA ALA A 50 11.64 32.23 -14.02
C ALA A 50 11.15 33.47 -13.25
N LEU A 51 9.88 33.85 -13.38
CA LEU A 51 9.29 34.97 -12.64
C LEU A 51 9.28 34.73 -11.12
N VAL A 52 8.92 33.53 -10.65
CA VAL A 52 8.99 33.14 -9.23
C VAL A 52 10.43 33.19 -8.69
N GLU A 53 11.43 32.90 -9.53
CA GLU A 53 12.86 32.99 -9.21
C GLU A 53 13.44 34.40 -9.41
N GLY A 54 12.64 35.41 -9.80
CA GLY A 54 13.09 36.77 -10.11
C GLY A 54 13.95 36.90 -11.37
N LYS A 55 13.98 35.86 -12.22
CA LYS A 55 14.82 35.76 -13.42
C LYS A 55 14.06 36.20 -14.67
N LEU A 56 14.75 36.91 -15.57
CA LEU A 56 14.21 37.33 -16.86
C LEU A 56 14.10 36.13 -17.83
N SER A 57 12.88 35.79 -18.26
CA SER A 57 12.66 34.69 -19.22
C SER A 57 13.16 35.04 -20.63
N LYS A 58 13.46 34.03 -21.45
CA LYS A 58 13.97 34.21 -22.84
C LYS A 58 13.00 35.03 -23.70
N ASN A 59 11.69 34.79 -23.60
CA ASN A 59 10.70 35.55 -24.37
C ASN A 59 10.50 36.96 -23.84
N LEU A 60 10.47 37.17 -22.51
CA LEU A 60 10.43 38.53 -21.96
C LEU A 60 11.64 39.35 -22.42
N LYS A 61 12.83 38.74 -22.53
CA LYS A 61 14.03 39.38 -23.10
C LYS A 61 13.89 39.71 -24.60
N LYS A 62 13.23 38.86 -25.40
CA LYS A 62 12.91 39.14 -26.82
C LYS A 62 11.91 40.30 -26.93
N ILE A 63 10.80 40.25 -26.19
CA ILE A 63 9.72 41.25 -26.19
C ILE A 63 10.27 42.63 -25.82
N LEU A 64 10.99 42.74 -24.69
CA LEU A 64 11.54 44.01 -24.25
C LEU A 64 12.56 44.55 -25.27
N LYS A 65 13.42 43.71 -25.87
CA LYS A 65 14.32 44.15 -26.95
C LYS A 65 13.60 44.70 -28.19
N LYS A 66 12.47 44.10 -28.61
CA LYS A 66 11.65 44.61 -29.74
C LYS A 66 11.09 46.02 -29.49
N ILE A 67 10.98 46.44 -28.23
CA ILE A 67 10.29 47.67 -27.79
C ILE A 67 11.30 48.75 -27.36
N VAL A 68 12.40 48.38 -26.68
CA VAL A 68 13.57 49.25 -26.46
C VAL A 68 14.09 49.83 -27.79
N ALA A 69 14.02 49.05 -28.88
CA ALA A 69 14.40 49.48 -30.22
C ALA A 69 13.44 50.49 -30.89
N LYS A 70 12.35 50.89 -30.21
CA LYS A 70 11.38 51.90 -30.70
C LYS A 70 11.25 53.09 -29.75
N ASP A 71 11.16 52.81 -28.45
CA ASP A 71 10.72 53.77 -27.43
C ASP A 71 11.83 54.00 -26.37
N ALA A 72 13.05 54.36 -26.81
CA ALA A 72 14.26 54.39 -25.96
C ALA A 72 14.26 55.39 -24.79
N HIS A 73 13.19 56.17 -24.59
CA HIS A 73 13.00 57.11 -23.49
C HIS A 73 11.77 56.81 -22.61
N GLU A 74 10.94 55.80 -22.92
CA GLU A 74 9.77 55.45 -22.09
C GLU A 74 10.20 54.72 -20.79
N GLN A 75 9.63 55.12 -19.65
CA GLN A 75 9.86 54.49 -18.34
C GLN A 75 9.00 53.23 -18.18
N LEU A 76 9.58 52.15 -17.66
CA LEU A 76 8.87 50.86 -17.52
C LEU A 76 8.30 50.68 -16.10
N ALA A 77 6.97 50.72 -15.96
CA ALA A 77 6.29 50.42 -14.70
C ALA A 77 6.28 48.89 -14.43
N VAL A 78 6.87 48.45 -13.29
CA VAL A 78 6.96 47.02 -12.92
C VAL A 78 6.42 46.78 -11.51
N ALA A 79 5.49 45.82 -11.39
CA ALA A 79 4.79 45.51 -10.13
C ALA A 79 5.67 44.85 -9.05
N ASP A 80 6.77 44.19 -9.43
CA ASP A 80 7.73 43.57 -8.51
C ASP A 80 9.09 44.29 -8.59
N ALA A 81 9.56 44.80 -7.45
CA ALA A 81 10.85 45.47 -7.32
C ALA A 81 12.04 44.58 -7.72
N LYS A 82 11.99 43.27 -7.42
CA LYS A 82 13.08 42.33 -7.74
C LYS A 82 13.22 42.14 -9.25
N LEU A 83 12.09 41.90 -9.92
CA LEU A 83 12.05 41.81 -11.39
C LEU A 83 12.43 43.15 -12.04
N GLY A 84 11.99 44.28 -11.48
CA GLY A 84 12.37 45.62 -11.94
C GLY A 84 13.88 45.88 -11.89
N GLY A 85 14.54 45.50 -10.79
CA GLY A 85 16.01 45.55 -10.66
C GLY A 85 16.70 44.70 -11.73
N VAL A 86 16.28 43.45 -11.88
CA VAL A 86 16.86 42.51 -12.86
C VAL A 86 16.60 42.92 -14.32
N ILE A 87 15.53 43.67 -14.62
CA ILE A 87 15.32 44.31 -15.93
C ILE A 87 16.28 45.49 -16.11
N LYS A 88 16.38 46.39 -15.12
CA LYS A 88 17.27 47.56 -15.15
C LYS A 88 18.73 47.15 -15.42
N GLU A 89 19.23 46.13 -14.71
CA GLU A 89 20.58 45.58 -14.88
C GLU A 89 20.85 44.97 -16.27
N LYS A 90 19.83 44.36 -16.92
CA LYS A 90 20.03 43.51 -18.11
C LYS A 90 19.61 44.16 -19.42
N LEU A 91 18.94 45.31 -19.35
CA LEU A 91 18.38 46.04 -20.49
C LEU A 91 18.58 47.57 -20.41
N ASN A 92 19.23 48.08 -19.35
CA ASN A 92 19.49 49.52 -19.13
C ASN A 92 18.23 50.42 -19.13
N LEU A 93 17.06 49.83 -18.82
CA LEU A 93 15.77 50.53 -18.75
C LEU A 93 15.53 51.19 -17.38
N SER A 94 14.98 52.40 -17.40
CA SER A 94 14.43 53.11 -16.23
C SER A 94 13.13 52.44 -15.74
N CYS A 95 13.28 51.42 -14.89
CA CYS A 95 12.14 50.74 -14.28
C CYS A 95 11.63 51.52 -13.04
N ILE A 96 10.32 51.76 -12.97
CA ILE A 96 9.64 52.35 -11.81
C ILE A 96 8.87 51.29 -11.05
N HIS A 97 9.04 51.30 -9.73
CA HIS A 97 8.26 50.55 -8.76
C HIS A 97 7.75 51.54 -7.70
N SER A 98 6.43 51.60 -7.48
CA SER A 98 5.76 52.55 -6.59
C SER A 98 4.37 52.00 -6.23
N PRO A 99 3.79 52.34 -5.05
CA PRO A 99 2.40 51.98 -4.70
C PRO A 99 1.37 52.38 -5.78
N MET A 100 1.61 53.49 -6.47
CA MET A 100 0.86 53.95 -7.64
C MET A 100 0.81 52.91 -8.77
N VAL A 101 1.93 52.21 -9.02
CA VAL A 101 2.03 51.14 -10.04
C VAL A 101 1.26 49.90 -9.60
N THR A 102 1.22 49.57 -8.30
CA THR A 102 0.46 48.42 -7.81
C THR A 102 -1.06 48.63 -7.91
N GLU A 103 -1.58 49.82 -7.62
CA GLU A 103 -3.01 50.12 -7.82
C GLU A 103 -3.37 50.25 -9.32
N LEU A 104 -2.50 50.83 -10.15
CA LEU A 104 -2.66 50.79 -11.62
C LEU A 104 -2.74 49.34 -12.14
N MET A 105 -1.86 48.46 -11.66
CA MET A 105 -1.86 47.04 -12.01
C MET A 105 -3.09 46.28 -11.46
N ARG A 106 -3.71 46.76 -10.38
CA ARG A 106 -4.97 46.25 -9.83
C ARG A 106 -6.16 46.62 -10.72
N GLY A 107 -6.27 47.90 -11.12
CA GLY A 107 -7.30 48.38 -12.05
C GLY A 107 -7.20 47.75 -13.45
N ILE A 108 -5.99 47.50 -13.93
CA ILE A 108 -5.75 46.74 -15.17
C ILE A 108 -6.20 45.28 -15.03
N ARG A 109 -6.05 44.65 -13.86
CA ARG A 109 -6.49 43.26 -13.62
C ARG A 109 -8.00 43.13 -13.49
N SER A 110 -8.70 44.10 -12.90
CA SER A 110 -10.17 44.06 -12.79
C SER A 110 -10.86 44.27 -14.15
N GLN A 111 -10.27 45.05 -15.06
CA GLN A 111 -10.80 45.30 -16.41
C GLN A 111 -10.10 44.48 -17.50
N ILE A 112 -9.37 43.41 -17.16
CA ILE A 112 -8.53 42.67 -18.11
C ILE A 112 -9.31 42.06 -19.28
N GLU A 113 -10.57 41.66 -19.04
CA GLU A 113 -11.48 41.13 -20.06
C GLU A 113 -11.94 42.21 -21.07
N GLY A 114 -12.06 43.47 -20.63
CA GLY A 114 -12.39 44.61 -21.50
C GLY A 114 -11.18 45.27 -22.17
N LEU A 115 -9.97 45.03 -21.65
CA LEU A 115 -8.71 45.58 -22.17
C LEU A 115 -8.00 44.66 -23.18
N ILE A 116 -8.34 43.36 -23.22
CA ILE A 116 -7.76 42.36 -24.14
C ILE A 116 -8.84 41.85 -25.10
N THR A 117 -9.03 42.56 -26.20
CA THR A 117 -9.93 42.11 -27.28
C THR A 117 -9.34 40.86 -27.98
N GLY A 118 -10.18 39.85 -28.25
CA GLY A 118 -9.76 38.62 -28.95
C GLY A 118 -9.27 37.46 -28.08
N LEU A 119 -9.75 37.37 -26.82
CA LEU A 119 -9.76 36.16 -26.00
C LEU A 119 -11.06 36.11 -25.17
N PRO A 120 -11.86 35.02 -25.22
CA PRO A 120 -13.02 34.87 -24.35
C PRO A 120 -12.60 34.44 -22.93
N SER A 121 -13.30 34.94 -21.91
CA SER A 121 -13.00 34.68 -20.49
C SER A 121 -12.84 33.18 -20.16
N ARG A 122 -13.67 32.32 -20.75
CA ARG A 122 -13.61 30.85 -20.59
C ARG A 122 -12.27 30.24 -21.01
N GLU A 123 -11.65 30.72 -22.09
CA GLU A 123 -10.32 30.26 -22.52
C GLU A 123 -9.24 30.75 -21.56
N MET A 124 -9.30 32.01 -21.15
CA MET A 124 -8.35 32.58 -20.18
C MET A 124 -8.41 31.84 -18.83
N ALA A 125 -9.60 31.50 -18.35
CA ALA A 125 -9.77 30.66 -17.15
C ALA A 125 -9.17 29.26 -17.32
N ALA A 126 -9.36 28.62 -18.49
CA ALA A 126 -8.77 27.30 -18.79
C ALA A 126 -7.24 27.35 -18.87
N MET A 127 -6.67 28.39 -19.49
CA MET A 127 -5.21 28.63 -19.52
C MET A 127 -4.64 28.82 -18.11
N CYS A 128 -5.30 29.64 -17.28
CA CYS A 128 -4.91 29.84 -15.88
C CYS A 128 -4.96 28.54 -15.06
N LEU A 129 -6.01 27.71 -15.24
CA LEU A 129 -6.12 26.41 -14.58
C LEU A 129 -5.03 25.43 -15.03
N GLY A 130 -4.76 25.34 -16.34
CA GLY A 130 -3.68 24.52 -16.90
C GLY A 130 -2.30 24.93 -16.37
N LEU A 131 -2.02 26.24 -16.35
CA LEU A 131 -0.81 26.79 -15.75
C LEU A 131 -0.73 26.45 -14.25
N ALA A 132 -1.79 26.70 -13.48
CA ALA A 132 -1.82 26.42 -12.05
C ALA A 132 -1.55 24.94 -11.75
N HIS A 133 -2.17 24.01 -12.49
CA HIS A 133 -1.89 22.58 -12.37
C HIS A 133 -0.43 22.23 -12.69
N SER A 134 0.11 22.77 -13.79
CA SER A 134 1.51 22.52 -14.20
C SER A 134 2.53 23.06 -13.18
N LEU A 135 2.33 24.26 -12.66
CA LEU A 135 3.19 24.90 -11.66
C LEU A 135 3.07 24.21 -10.29
N SER A 136 1.89 23.72 -9.94
CA SER A 136 1.67 22.89 -8.75
C SER A 136 2.42 21.56 -8.86
N ARG A 137 2.33 20.87 -10.01
CA ARG A 137 3.11 19.64 -10.27
C ARG A 137 4.63 19.88 -10.20
N TYR A 138 5.12 21.01 -10.72
CA TYR A 138 6.53 21.40 -10.64
C TYR A 138 6.99 21.69 -9.21
N LYS A 139 6.20 22.46 -8.43
CA LYS A 139 6.55 22.79 -7.03
C LYS A 139 6.43 21.60 -6.08
N LEU A 140 5.39 20.78 -6.23
CA LEU A 140 5.14 19.58 -5.40
C LEU A 140 5.95 18.36 -5.85
N LYS A 141 6.86 18.51 -6.83
CA LYS A 141 7.84 17.51 -7.32
C LYS A 141 7.41 16.04 -7.13
N PHE A 142 6.31 15.65 -7.80
CA PHE A 142 5.76 14.28 -7.77
C PHE A 142 5.16 13.91 -6.40
N SER A 143 3.82 13.77 -6.32
CA SER A 143 3.16 13.28 -5.09
C SER A 143 3.49 11.78 -4.92
N PRO A 144 4.13 11.37 -3.79
CA PRO A 144 4.53 9.98 -3.57
C PRO A 144 3.32 9.06 -3.44
N ASP A 145 2.19 9.58 -2.96
CA ASP A 145 0.92 8.87 -2.77
C ASP A 145 0.39 8.25 -4.08
N LYS A 146 0.72 8.85 -5.24
CA LYS A 146 0.34 8.34 -6.56
C LYS A 146 1.29 7.28 -7.14
N VAL A 147 2.40 7.02 -6.45
CA VAL A 147 3.38 5.99 -6.84
C VAL A 147 3.18 4.74 -5.98
N ASP A 148 2.84 4.91 -4.70
CA ASP A 148 2.36 3.86 -3.80
C ASP A 148 1.25 3.01 -4.45
N THR A 149 0.24 3.65 -5.04
CA THR A 149 -0.90 2.94 -5.63
C THR A 149 -0.49 1.99 -6.77
N MET A 150 0.61 2.28 -7.47
CA MET A 150 1.15 1.36 -8.49
C MET A 150 1.76 0.09 -7.87
N ILE A 151 2.36 0.18 -6.68
CA ILE A 151 2.81 -1.00 -5.92
C ILE A 151 1.60 -1.86 -5.54
N ILE A 152 0.54 -1.23 -5.02
CA ILE A 152 -0.65 -1.92 -4.50
C ILE A 152 -1.35 -2.69 -5.63
N GLN A 153 -1.56 -2.06 -6.78
CA GLN A 153 -2.13 -2.75 -7.95
C GLN A 153 -1.22 -3.86 -8.47
N ALA A 154 0.10 -3.66 -8.50
CA ALA A 154 1.04 -4.68 -8.97
C ALA A 154 1.12 -5.92 -8.06
N ILE A 155 1.02 -5.78 -6.73
CA ILE A 155 1.02 -6.93 -5.81
C ILE A 155 -0.35 -7.64 -5.77
N SER A 156 -1.47 -6.91 -5.89
CA SER A 156 -2.78 -7.54 -6.10
C SER A 156 -2.79 -8.37 -7.38
N LEU A 157 -2.36 -7.78 -8.50
CA LEU A 157 -2.25 -8.50 -9.78
C LEU A 157 -1.32 -9.72 -9.68
N LEU A 158 -0.20 -9.64 -8.94
CA LEU A 158 0.69 -10.79 -8.75
C LEU A 158 0.03 -11.91 -7.93
N ASP A 159 -0.70 -11.57 -6.87
CA ASP A 159 -1.42 -12.53 -6.02
C ASP A 159 -2.63 -13.16 -6.78
N ASP A 160 -3.29 -12.41 -7.66
CA ASP A 160 -4.35 -12.90 -8.54
C ASP A 160 -3.81 -13.79 -9.67
N LEU A 161 -2.69 -13.40 -10.31
CA LEU A 161 -2.01 -14.21 -11.32
C LEU A 161 -1.52 -15.55 -10.75
N ASP A 162 -0.98 -15.57 -9.52
CA ASP A 162 -0.59 -16.81 -8.83
C ASP A 162 -1.77 -17.80 -8.69
N LYS A 163 -2.97 -17.27 -8.42
CA LYS A 163 -4.20 -18.06 -8.28
C LYS A 163 -4.71 -18.59 -9.62
N GLU A 164 -4.82 -17.73 -10.63
CA GLU A 164 -5.36 -18.16 -11.94
C GLU A 164 -4.36 -19.01 -12.74
N LEU A 165 -3.06 -18.75 -12.65
CA LEU A 165 -2.02 -19.64 -13.20
C LEU A 165 -2.17 -21.06 -12.65
N ASN A 166 -2.38 -21.22 -11.34
CA ASN A 166 -2.64 -22.53 -10.74
C ASN A 166 -3.95 -23.17 -11.25
N ASN A 167 -5.02 -22.38 -11.46
CA ASN A 167 -6.28 -22.88 -12.01
C ASN A 167 -6.12 -23.39 -13.46
N TYR A 168 -5.45 -22.62 -14.33
CA TYR A 168 -5.18 -23.02 -15.72
C TYR A 168 -4.27 -24.24 -15.80
N ILE A 169 -3.25 -24.33 -14.94
CA ILE A 169 -2.36 -25.48 -14.80
C ILE A 169 -3.15 -26.74 -14.43
N MET A 170 -4.00 -26.67 -13.39
CA MET A 170 -4.79 -27.84 -12.97
C MET A 170 -5.77 -28.26 -14.07
N ARG A 171 -6.42 -27.30 -14.74
CA ARG A 171 -7.27 -27.56 -15.91
C ARG A 171 -6.49 -28.23 -17.04
N CYS A 172 -5.26 -27.80 -17.33
CA CYS A 172 -4.40 -28.39 -18.34
C CYS A 172 -4.01 -29.85 -18.00
N ARG A 173 -3.64 -30.12 -16.74
CA ARG A 173 -3.32 -31.46 -16.23
C ARG A 173 -4.54 -32.39 -16.27
N GLU A 174 -5.74 -31.89 -15.97
CA GLU A 174 -6.99 -32.63 -16.09
C GLU A 174 -7.36 -32.92 -17.55
N TRP A 175 -7.19 -31.95 -18.46
CA TRP A 175 -7.58 -32.08 -19.87
C TRP A 175 -6.64 -33.02 -20.63
N TYR A 176 -5.33 -32.81 -20.56
CA TYR A 176 -4.34 -33.70 -21.20
C TYR A 176 -4.23 -35.06 -20.47
N GLY A 177 -4.66 -35.13 -19.20
CA GLY A 177 -4.72 -36.38 -18.43
C GLY A 177 -5.67 -37.44 -18.99
N TRP A 178 -6.59 -37.10 -19.90
CA TRP A 178 -7.34 -38.10 -20.67
C TRP A 178 -6.47 -38.81 -21.70
N HIS A 179 -5.53 -38.09 -22.31
CA HIS A 179 -4.65 -38.61 -23.36
C HIS A 179 -3.39 -39.29 -22.81
N PHE A 180 -2.78 -38.74 -21.76
CA PHE A 180 -1.58 -39.30 -21.14
C PHE A 180 -1.59 -39.11 -19.60
N PRO A 181 -2.33 -39.96 -18.85
CA PRO A 181 -2.50 -39.82 -17.40
C PRO A 181 -1.22 -40.11 -16.59
N GLU A 182 -0.25 -40.83 -17.13
CA GLU A 182 1.01 -41.17 -16.46
C GLU A 182 1.97 -39.96 -16.39
N LEU A 183 2.02 -39.12 -17.43
CA LEU A 183 2.81 -37.88 -17.47
C LEU A 183 2.48 -36.97 -16.27
N GLY A 184 1.20 -36.91 -15.90
CA GLY A 184 0.70 -36.15 -14.75
C GLY A 184 1.09 -36.71 -13.38
N LYS A 185 1.67 -37.91 -13.31
CA LYS A 185 2.23 -38.53 -12.09
C LYS A 185 3.76 -38.41 -12.04
N ILE A 186 4.43 -38.56 -13.19
CA ILE A 186 5.88 -38.48 -13.31
C ILE A 186 6.37 -37.03 -13.16
N ILE A 187 5.82 -36.11 -13.96
CA ILE A 187 6.22 -34.69 -13.90
C ILE A 187 5.46 -34.01 -12.76
N THR A 188 6.16 -33.75 -11.65
CA THR A 188 5.57 -33.03 -10.51
C THR A 188 5.47 -31.52 -10.79
N ASP A 189 6.48 -30.89 -11.39
CA ASP A 189 6.45 -29.46 -11.69
C ASP A 189 5.47 -29.09 -12.82
N ASN A 190 4.68 -28.05 -12.56
CA ASN A 190 3.60 -27.61 -13.43
C ASN A 190 4.09 -26.88 -14.69
N LEU A 191 5.17 -26.11 -14.59
CA LEU A 191 5.67 -25.28 -15.69
C LEU A 191 6.43 -26.18 -16.70
N THR A 192 7.24 -27.10 -16.17
CA THR A 192 7.86 -28.20 -16.92
C THR A 192 6.81 -29.05 -17.63
N TYR A 193 5.70 -29.42 -16.97
CA TYR A 193 4.61 -30.18 -17.59
C TYR A 193 4.04 -29.48 -18.83
N CYS A 194 3.63 -28.21 -18.72
CA CYS A 194 3.09 -27.45 -19.86
C CYS A 194 4.11 -27.28 -21.00
N LYS A 195 5.40 -27.14 -20.68
CA LYS A 195 6.48 -27.12 -21.70
C LYS A 195 6.64 -28.47 -22.43
N CYS A 196 6.51 -29.59 -21.72
CA CYS A 196 6.58 -30.93 -22.32
C CYS A 196 5.40 -31.15 -23.27
N VAL A 197 4.17 -30.89 -22.81
CA VAL A 197 2.95 -31.02 -23.63
C VAL A 197 3.02 -30.13 -24.87
N ARG A 198 3.52 -28.89 -24.74
CA ARG A 198 3.78 -28.01 -25.89
C ARG A 198 4.83 -28.55 -26.88
N LYS A 199 5.93 -29.15 -26.40
CA LYS A 199 7.03 -29.60 -27.29
C LYS A 199 6.66 -30.88 -28.06
N VAL A 200 5.85 -31.76 -27.48
CA VAL A 200 5.58 -33.10 -28.04
C VAL A 200 4.17 -33.25 -28.61
N GLY A 201 3.16 -32.65 -27.97
CA GLY A 201 1.76 -32.77 -28.38
C GLY A 201 1.18 -34.16 -28.16
N ASP A 202 1.17 -34.98 -29.20
CA ASP A 202 0.57 -36.32 -29.23
C ASP A 202 1.51 -37.40 -28.66
N ARG A 203 0.95 -38.45 -28.05
CA ARG A 203 1.70 -39.54 -27.39
C ARG A 203 2.67 -40.27 -28.33
N SER A 204 2.30 -40.36 -29.60
CA SER A 204 3.07 -40.97 -30.69
C SER A 204 4.43 -40.28 -30.91
N ASN A 205 4.50 -38.96 -30.66
CA ASN A 205 5.71 -38.16 -30.90
C ASN A 205 6.79 -38.34 -29.83
N PHE A 206 6.46 -38.83 -28.62
CA PHE A 206 7.45 -39.01 -27.54
C PHE A 206 8.61 -39.95 -27.94
N ALA A 207 8.36 -40.91 -28.84
CA ALA A 207 9.39 -41.81 -29.36
C ALA A 207 10.36 -41.14 -30.37
N SER A 208 10.00 -39.98 -30.93
CA SER A 208 10.77 -39.25 -31.95
C SER A 208 11.29 -37.88 -31.49
N SER A 209 10.74 -37.32 -30.41
CA SER A 209 11.12 -36.03 -29.86
C SER A 209 12.13 -36.14 -28.71
N ASP A 210 13.24 -35.43 -28.80
CA ASP A 210 14.14 -35.20 -27.66
C ASP A 210 13.54 -34.15 -26.72
N VAL A 211 13.43 -34.44 -25.43
CA VAL A 211 12.79 -33.56 -24.42
C VAL A 211 13.81 -33.00 -23.41
N SER A 212 15.10 -33.26 -23.63
CA SER A 212 16.21 -33.02 -22.70
C SER A 212 16.52 -31.54 -22.42
N ASP A 213 15.94 -30.61 -23.20
CA ASP A 213 15.96 -29.16 -22.89
C ASP A 213 15.09 -28.81 -21.67
N ILE A 214 14.14 -29.68 -21.32
CA ILE A 214 13.04 -29.43 -20.37
C ILE A 214 13.07 -30.43 -19.21
N LEU A 215 13.46 -31.69 -19.48
CA LEU A 215 13.52 -32.78 -18.50
C LEU A 215 14.97 -33.26 -18.28
N PRO A 216 15.33 -33.69 -17.06
CA PRO A 216 16.50 -34.54 -16.84
C PRO A 216 16.33 -35.89 -17.54
N GLU A 217 17.43 -36.47 -18.03
CA GLU A 217 17.47 -37.74 -18.78
C GLU A 217 16.73 -38.89 -18.05
N GLU A 218 16.93 -39.04 -16.73
CA GLU A 218 16.23 -40.05 -15.89
C GLU A 218 14.70 -39.96 -16.00
N ILE A 219 14.15 -38.74 -16.08
CA ILE A 219 12.71 -38.50 -16.16
C ILE A 219 12.23 -38.61 -17.61
N GLU A 220 13.09 -38.34 -18.58
CA GLU A 220 12.78 -38.51 -20.00
C GLU A 220 12.65 -40.00 -20.38
N GLU A 221 13.50 -40.88 -19.84
CA GLU A 221 13.37 -42.34 -20.00
C GLU A 221 12.07 -42.86 -19.38
N ASP A 222 11.75 -42.47 -18.14
CA ASP A 222 10.49 -42.83 -17.46
C ASP A 222 9.26 -42.37 -18.26
N VAL A 223 9.28 -41.16 -18.84
CA VAL A 223 8.19 -40.64 -19.66
C VAL A 223 8.07 -41.38 -20.99
N LYS A 224 9.18 -41.72 -21.66
CA LYS A 224 9.18 -42.50 -22.91
C LYS A 224 8.64 -43.91 -22.69
N ALA A 225 9.09 -44.61 -21.63
CA ALA A 225 8.56 -45.92 -21.24
C ALA A 225 7.07 -45.86 -20.85
N ALA A 226 6.64 -44.79 -20.17
CA ALA A 226 5.23 -44.59 -19.83
C ALA A 226 4.35 -44.28 -21.06
N ALA A 227 4.89 -43.64 -22.11
CA ALA A 227 4.16 -43.34 -23.34
C ALA A 227 3.81 -44.62 -24.13
N GLU A 228 4.74 -45.58 -24.21
CA GLU A 228 4.50 -46.87 -24.88
C GLU A 228 3.44 -47.74 -24.17
N ILE A 229 3.30 -47.60 -22.84
CA ILE A 229 2.45 -48.44 -21.98
C ILE A 229 1.17 -47.69 -21.54
N SER A 230 0.99 -46.42 -21.96
CA SER A 230 -0.05 -45.53 -21.43
C SER A 230 -1.47 -46.06 -21.59
N MET A 231 -2.27 -45.92 -20.53
CA MET A 231 -3.70 -46.29 -20.55
C MET A 231 -4.61 -45.18 -21.09
N GLY A 232 -4.04 -44.07 -21.60
CA GLY A 232 -4.80 -42.93 -22.10
C GLY A 232 -5.50 -43.15 -23.45
N THR A 233 -6.51 -42.32 -23.72
CA THR A 233 -7.31 -42.38 -24.96
C THR A 233 -6.69 -41.56 -26.08
N GLU A 234 -6.87 -41.99 -27.32
CA GLU A 234 -6.53 -41.19 -28.50
C GLU A 234 -7.49 -39.98 -28.59
N VAL A 235 -6.94 -38.83 -28.97
CA VAL A 235 -7.60 -37.52 -28.97
C VAL A 235 -7.39 -36.89 -30.34
N SER A 236 -8.30 -36.03 -30.80
CA SER A 236 -8.20 -35.42 -32.13
C SER A 236 -7.03 -34.42 -32.22
N GLU A 237 -6.46 -34.25 -33.41
CA GLU A 237 -5.46 -33.21 -33.66
C GLU A 237 -6.01 -31.80 -33.35
N GLU A 238 -7.31 -31.56 -33.56
CA GLU A 238 -7.97 -30.29 -33.23
C GLU A 238 -7.99 -30.04 -31.71
N ASP A 239 -8.33 -31.05 -30.91
CA ASP A 239 -8.30 -30.98 -29.44
C ASP A 239 -6.87 -30.82 -28.90
N ILE A 240 -5.90 -31.54 -29.48
CA ILE A 240 -4.48 -31.44 -29.10
C ILE A 240 -3.95 -30.01 -29.37
N ASN A 241 -4.28 -29.40 -30.51
CA ASN A 241 -3.93 -28.02 -30.80
C ASN A 241 -4.54 -27.03 -29.78
N ASN A 242 -5.80 -27.25 -29.36
CA ASN A 242 -6.43 -26.44 -28.31
C ASN A 242 -5.72 -26.59 -26.94
N ILE A 243 -5.24 -27.79 -26.59
CA ILE A 243 -4.45 -28.02 -25.38
C ILE A 243 -3.07 -27.33 -25.47
N ILE A 244 -2.41 -27.37 -26.63
CA ILE A 244 -1.13 -26.69 -26.87
C ILE A 244 -1.31 -25.16 -26.72
N HIS A 245 -2.38 -24.58 -27.26
CA HIS A 245 -2.70 -23.17 -27.06
C HIS A 245 -2.92 -22.79 -25.59
N LEU A 246 -3.54 -23.66 -24.78
CA LEU A 246 -3.64 -23.46 -23.33
C LEU A 246 -2.25 -23.54 -22.65
N CYS A 247 -1.37 -24.45 -23.09
CA CYS A 247 0.00 -24.53 -22.59
C CYS A 247 0.80 -23.25 -22.91
N ASP A 248 0.65 -22.70 -24.12
CA ASP A 248 1.28 -21.43 -24.51
C ASP A 248 0.80 -20.27 -23.65
N GLN A 249 -0.51 -20.15 -23.40
CA GLN A 249 -1.06 -19.12 -22.51
C GLN A 249 -0.52 -19.24 -21.07
N VAL A 250 -0.40 -20.46 -20.53
CA VAL A 250 0.20 -20.68 -19.20
C VAL A 250 1.68 -20.27 -19.15
N ILE A 251 2.44 -20.52 -20.23
CA ILE A 251 3.85 -20.12 -20.34
C ILE A 251 3.95 -18.59 -20.42
N GLU A 252 3.18 -17.93 -21.29
CA GLU A 252 3.15 -16.46 -21.42
C GLU A 252 2.77 -15.77 -20.11
N ILE A 253 1.75 -16.28 -19.41
CA ILE A 253 1.34 -15.78 -18.09
C ILE A 253 2.46 -15.95 -17.05
N SER A 254 3.22 -17.05 -17.10
CA SER A 254 4.35 -17.28 -16.19
C SER A 254 5.55 -16.36 -16.48
N GLU A 255 5.81 -16.06 -17.74
CA GLU A 255 6.82 -15.08 -18.15
C GLU A 255 6.39 -13.65 -17.75
N TYR A 256 5.14 -13.27 -18.02
CA TYR A 256 4.59 -11.98 -17.59
C TYR A 256 4.61 -11.80 -16.06
N ARG A 257 4.26 -12.84 -15.30
CA ARG A 257 4.39 -12.88 -13.83
C ARG A 257 5.83 -12.58 -13.38
N THR A 258 6.83 -13.09 -14.10
CA THR A 258 8.25 -12.88 -13.79
C THR A 258 8.66 -11.44 -14.10
N GLN A 259 8.23 -10.89 -15.24
CA GLN A 259 8.42 -9.48 -15.59
C GLN A 259 7.74 -8.54 -14.57
N LEU A 260 6.53 -8.87 -14.11
CA LEU A 260 5.78 -8.11 -13.10
C LEU A 260 6.49 -8.14 -11.74
N TYR A 261 7.10 -9.27 -11.36
CA TYR A 261 7.93 -9.38 -10.16
C TYR A 261 9.16 -8.48 -10.21
N ASP A 262 9.92 -8.47 -11.30
CA ASP A 262 11.08 -7.59 -11.45
C ASP A 262 10.67 -6.12 -11.58
N TYR A 263 9.52 -5.81 -12.20
CA TYR A 263 8.93 -4.47 -12.15
C TYR A 263 8.63 -4.04 -10.72
N LEU A 264 7.97 -4.89 -9.92
CA LEU A 264 7.63 -4.63 -8.52
C LEU A 264 8.89 -4.41 -7.67
N LYS A 265 9.93 -5.23 -7.87
CA LYS A 265 11.23 -5.11 -7.19
C LYS A 265 11.93 -3.78 -7.48
N ASN A 266 12.04 -3.42 -8.76
CA ASN A 266 12.65 -2.14 -9.16
C ASN A 266 11.82 -0.95 -8.66
N ARG A 267 10.49 -1.04 -8.70
CA ARG A 267 9.58 -0.01 -8.19
C ARG A 267 9.68 0.16 -6.67
N MET A 268 9.79 -0.94 -5.93
CA MET A 268 9.92 -0.94 -4.47
C MET A 268 11.25 -0.32 -4.02
N MET A 269 12.37 -0.70 -4.65
CA MET A 269 13.70 -0.14 -4.35
C MET A 269 13.77 1.37 -4.61
N ALA A 270 12.99 1.90 -5.56
CA ALA A 270 12.91 3.33 -5.86
C ALA A 270 12.02 4.14 -4.89
N ILE A 271 11.18 3.48 -4.08
CA ILE A 271 10.17 4.14 -3.22
C ILE A 271 10.47 3.91 -1.73
N ALA A 272 10.76 2.67 -1.34
CA ALA A 272 11.00 2.28 0.05
C ALA A 272 12.25 1.37 0.16
N PRO A 273 13.46 1.91 -0.12
CA PRO A 273 14.69 1.12 -0.10
C PRO A 273 14.99 0.55 1.30
N ASN A 274 14.73 1.29 2.38
CA ASN A 274 15.06 0.81 3.72
C ASN A 274 14.09 -0.29 4.18
N LEU A 275 12.79 -0.18 3.88
CA LEU A 275 11.81 -1.27 4.02
C LEU A 275 12.24 -2.52 3.25
N THR A 276 12.67 -2.36 1.99
CA THR A 276 13.12 -3.47 1.14
C THR A 276 14.30 -4.21 1.77
N VAL A 277 15.35 -3.47 2.17
CA VAL A 277 16.52 -4.05 2.84
C VAL A 277 16.13 -4.78 4.14
N MET A 278 15.19 -4.25 4.92
CA MET A 278 14.76 -4.84 6.20
C MET A 278 13.94 -6.13 6.06
N VAL A 279 13.03 -6.22 5.09
CA VAL A 279 11.96 -7.25 5.08
C VAL A 279 11.87 -8.05 3.76
N GLY A 280 12.42 -7.53 2.67
CA GLY A 280 12.28 -8.06 1.31
C GLY A 280 11.10 -7.47 0.54
N GLU A 281 11.23 -7.46 -0.79
CA GLU A 281 10.36 -6.80 -1.77
C GLU A 281 8.89 -7.19 -1.62
N LEU A 282 8.58 -8.50 -1.67
CA LEU A 282 7.22 -9.03 -1.58
C LEU A 282 6.54 -8.71 -0.26
N VAL A 283 7.28 -8.81 0.85
CA VAL A 283 6.71 -8.57 2.19
C VAL A 283 6.51 -7.07 2.40
N GLY A 284 7.41 -6.22 1.89
CA GLY A 284 7.20 -4.77 1.80
C GLY A 284 5.95 -4.42 1.00
N ALA A 285 5.76 -5.01 -0.19
CA ALA A 285 4.60 -4.79 -1.04
C ALA A 285 3.28 -5.17 -0.35
N ARG A 286 3.20 -6.37 0.23
CA ARG A 286 1.99 -6.81 0.95
C ARG A 286 1.72 -5.99 2.22
N LEU A 287 2.74 -5.47 2.90
CA LEU A 287 2.57 -4.53 4.02
C LEU A 287 2.01 -3.17 3.55
N ILE A 288 2.48 -2.61 2.43
CA ILE A 288 1.97 -1.36 1.85
C ILE A 288 0.52 -1.55 1.37
N ALA A 289 0.22 -2.64 0.66
CA ALA A 289 -1.12 -2.95 0.17
C ALA A 289 -2.16 -3.10 1.30
N HIS A 290 -1.84 -3.85 2.36
CA HIS A 290 -2.73 -3.99 3.53
C HIS A 290 -2.92 -2.66 4.29
N ALA A 291 -2.01 -1.69 4.18
CA ALA A 291 -2.15 -0.36 4.76
C ALA A 291 -2.77 0.69 3.80
N GLY A 292 -2.91 0.39 2.51
CA GLY A 292 -3.45 1.30 1.48
C GLY A 292 -2.53 2.44 1.02
N SER A 293 -1.41 2.69 1.71
CA SER A 293 -0.33 3.63 1.32
C SER A 293 0.86 3.49 2.27
N LEU A 294 2.07 3.78 1.80
CA LEU A 294 3.29 3.87 2.60
C LEU A 294 3.17 4.93 3.71
N LEU A 295 2.54 6.08 3.43
CA LEU A 295 2.29 7.14 4.41
C LEU A 295 1.27 6.71 5.48
N ASN A 296 0.35 5.79 5.18
CA ASN A 296 -0.54 5.22 6.19
C ASN A 296 0.17 4.14 7.03
N LEU A 297 0.95 3.28 6.38
CA LEU A 297 1.80 2.29 7.04
C LEU A 297 2.79 2.94 8.02
N ALA A 298 3.36 4.11 7.66
CA ALA A 298 4.25 4.89 8.53
C ALA A 298 3.58 5.35 9.83
N LYS A 299 2.26 5.63 9.82
CA LYS A 299 1.49 6.04 11.00
C LYS A 299 1.26 4.88 11.97
N HIS A 300 1.28 3.63 11.50
CA HIS A 300 1.07 2.47 12.35
C HIS A 300 2.19 2.31 13.40
N PRO A 301 1.89 1.84 14.62
CA PRO A 301 2.90 1.45 15.60
C PRO A 301 3.52 0.09 15.27
N ALA A 302 4.73 -0.16 15.77
CA ALA A 302 5.45 -1.42 15.56
C ALA A 302 4.66 -2.69 15.96
N SER A 303 3.78 -2.59 16.97
CA SER A 303 2.90 -3.68 17.39
C SER A 303 1.83 -4.04 16.35
N THR A 304 1.29 -3.05 15.63
CA THR A 304 0.36 -3.26 14.50
C THR A 304 1.12 -3.83 13.31
N VAL A 305 2.29 -3.26 12.98
CA VAL A 305 3.17 -3.76 11.90
C VAL A 305 3.60 -5.22 12.13
N GLN A 306 3.81 -5.65 13.38
CA GLN A 306 4.08 -7.06 13.72
C GLN A 306 2.92 -8.02 13.38
N LEU A 307 1.68 -7.53 13.43
CA LEU A 307 0.44 -8.34 13.42
C LEU A 307 -0.43 -8.13 12.16
N LEU A 308 -0.03 -7.25 11.26
CA LEU A 308 -0.71 -6.97 9.98
C LEU A 308 -1.00 -8.28 9.21
N GLY A 309 -2.22 -8.47 8.71
CA GLY A 309 -2.69 -9.71 8.07
C GLY A 309 -3.12 -10.83 9.03
N ALA A 310 -2.78 -10.79 10.32
CA ALA A 310 -3.25 -11.78 11.31
C ALA A 310 -4.55 -11.35 12.03
N GLU A 311 -5.21 -10.29 11.55
CA GLU A 311 -6.27 -9.57 12.27
C GLU A 311 -7.49 -10.44 12.62
N LYS A 312 -7.95 -11.29 11.70
CA LYS A 312 -9.04 -12.25 11.93
C LYS A 312 -8.73 -13.22 13.08
N ALA A 313 -7.46 -13.59 13.27
CA ALA A 313 -7.02 -14.40 14.41
C ALA A 313 -6.83 -13.56 15.68
N LEU A 314 -6.31 -12.34 15.57
CA LEU A 314 -6.10 -11.40 16.67
C LEU A 314 -7.41 -11.01 17.35
N PHE A 315 -8.39 -10.52 16.59
CA PHE A 315 -9.69 -10.11 17.13
C PHE A 315 -10.48 -11.30 17.71
N ARG A 316 -10.35 -12.50 17.12
CA ARG A 316 -10.92 -13.74 17.67
C ARG A 316 -10.27 -14.12 19.01
N ALA A 317 -8.94 -14.02 19.11
CA ALA A 317 -8.22 -14.28 20.35
C ALA A 317 -8.61 -13.29 21.46
N LEU A 318 -8.65 -11.99 21.15
CA LEU A 318 -9.07 -10.93 22.09
C LEU A 318 -10.52 -11.13 22.57
N LYS A 319 -11.47 -11.36 21.66
CA LYS A 319 -12.88 -11.65 22.01
C LYS A 319 -13.04 -12.89 22.90
N THR A 320 -12.19 -13.91 22.72
CA THR A 320 -12.24 -15.17 23.50
C THR A 320 -11.29 -15.21 24.69
N LYS A 321 -10.56 -14.11 24.99
CA LYS A 321 -9.51 -14.01 26.01
C LYS A 321 -8.45 -15.14 25.90
N ARG A 322 -8.09 -15.52 24.67
CA ARG A 322 -7.05 -16.51 24.35
C ARG A 322 -5.75 -15.82 23.91
N ASP A 323 -4.67 -16.59 23.87
CA ASP A 323 -3.36 -16.16 23.34
C ASP A 323 -3.49 -15.54 21.94
N THR A 324 -2.90 -14.35 21.76
CA THR A 324 -2.89 -13.63 20.49
C THR A 324 -1.83 -14.20 19.52
N PRO A 325 -2.03 -14.07 18.18
CA PRO A 325 -1.01 -14.41 17.21
C PRO A 325 0.27 -13.60 17.46
N LYS A 326 1.43 -14.22 17.18
CA LYS A 326 2.76 -13.65 17.49
C LYS A 326 3.43 -12.97 16.29
N PHE A 327 2.81 -13.07 15.12
CA PHE A 327 3.29 -12.59 13.83
C PHE A 327 2.12 -12.60 12.83
N GLY A 328 2.13 -11.65 11.89
CA GLY A 328 1.32 -11.65 10.67
C GLY A 328 2.20 -11.80 9.42
N LEU A 329 1.99 -10.97 8.39
CA LEU A 329 2.72 -10.98 7.12
C LEU A 329 4.26 -11.05 7.26
N ILE A 330 4.81 -10.43 8.31
CA ILE A 330 6.24 -10.43 8.65
C ILE A 330 6.79 -11.84 8.95
N TYR A 331 5.95 -12.86 9.14
CA TYR A 331 6.38 -14.26 9.26
C TYR A 331 7.19 -14.75 8.04
N HIS A 332 6.87 -14.24 6.84
CA HIS A 332 7.53 -14.62 5.58
C HIS A 332 8.83 -13.85 5.31
N ALA A 333 9.22 -12.89 6.16
CA ALA A 333 10.49 -12.18 6.04
C ALA A 333 11.67 -13.12 6.33
N SER A 334 12.73 -13.05 5.51
CA SER A 334 13.90 -13.97 5.57
C SER A 334 14.47 -14.11 7.00
N LEU A 335 14.64 -13.00 7.72
CA LEU A 335 15.14 -12.94 9.09
C LEU A 335 14.26 -13.68 10.12
N VAL A 336 12.95 -13.78 9.89
CA VAL A 336 12.02 -14.56 10.73
C VAL A 336 11.97 -16.01 10.27
N GLY A 337 12.01 -16.25 8.94
CA GLY A 337 12.08 -17.56 8.32
C GLY A 337 13.23 -18.41 8.85
N GLN A 338 14.44 -17.87 8.81
CA GLN A 338 15.70 -18.49 9.28
C GLN A 338 15.69 -18.80 10.79
N SER A 339 15.08 -17.93 11.60
CA SER A 339 15.21 -18.03 13.07
C SER A 339 14.47 -19.24 13.68
N ASN A 340 15.08 -19.89 14.67
CA ASN A 340 14.46 -21.05 15.35
C ASN A 340 13.07 -20.71 15.95
N THR A 341 12.11 -21.66 15.93
CA THR A 341 10.70 -21.47 16.33
C THR A 341 10.50 -20.80 17.70
N LYS A 342 11.34 -21.13 18.70
CA LYS A 342 11.33 -20.53 20.05
C LYS A 342 11.78 -19.06 20.07
N ASN A 343 12.49 -18.61 19.03
CA ASN A 343 13.00 -17.25 18.85
C ASN A 343 12.19 -16.44 17.82
N LYS A 344 11.47 -17.05 16.86
CA LYS A 344 10.66 -16.34 15.83
C LYS A 344 9.83 -15.19 16.39
N GLY A 345 9.11 -15.40 17.50
CA GLY A 345 8.29 -14.35 18.14
C GLY A 345 9.07 -13.20 18.80
N LYS A 346 10.36 -13.40 19.14
CA LYS A 346 11.26 -12.35 19.65
C LYS A 346 11.85 -11.54 18.49
N ILE A 347 12.27 -12.25 17.43
CA ILE A 347 12.84 -11.66 16.22
C ILE A 347 11.78 -10.87 15.46
N SER A 348 10.59 -11.41 15.25
CA SER A 348 9.45 -10.72 14.60
C SER A 348 9.10 -9.40 15.28
N ARG A 349 9.10 -9.34 16.63
CA ARG A 349 8.89 -8.08 17.38
C ARG A 349 10.01 -7.06 17.15
N MET A 350 11.27 -7.51 17.17
CA MET A 350 12.41 -6.62 16.95
C MET A 350 12.50 -6.13 15.50
N LEU A 351 12.23 -7.02 14.54
CA LEU A 351 12.12 -6.71 13.13
C LEU A 351 11.01 -5.67 12.91
N ALA A 352 9.78 -5.92 13.37
CA ALA A 352 8.68 -4.96 13.26
C ALA A 352 9.00 -3.59 13.91
N ALA A 353 9.72 -3.56 15.04
CA ALA A 353 10.18 -2.33 15.67
C ALA A 353 11.22 -1.56 14.84
N LYS A 354 12.09 -2.24 14.09
CA LYS A 354 13.05 -1.60 13.18
C LYS A 354 12.42 -1.24 11.83
N THR A 355 11.61 -2.13 11.27
CA THR A 355 10.78 -1.91 10.08
C THR A 355 9.87 -0.68 10.23
N ALA A 356 9.23 -0.48 11.39
CA ALA A 356 8.42 0.72 11.63
C ALA A 356 9.25 2.03 11.68
N LEU A 357 10.55 1.97 12.00
CA LEU A 357 11.44 3.12 11.90
C LEU A 357 11.90 3.36 10.46
N THR A 358 12.22 2.31 9.70
CA THR A 358 12.63 2.45 8.29
C THR A 358 11.48 2.90 7.40
N ILE A 359 10.27 2.39 7.58
CA ILE A 359 9.07 2.87 6.86
C ILE A 359 8.84 4.37 7.09
N ARG A 360 9.02 4.86 8.33
CA ARG A 360 8.87 6.29 8.63
C ARG A 360 9.96 7.14 7.99
N TYR A 361 11.16 6.60 7.82
CA TYR A 361 12.24 7.27 7.11
C TYR A 361 12.01 7.26 5.60
N ASP A 362 11.58 6.15 5.00
CA ASP A 362 11.20 6.06 3.59
C ASP A 362 10.00 6.99 3.26
N ALA A 363 9.02 7.12 4.16
CA ALA A 363 7.79 7.88 3.93
C ALA A 363 7.88 9.40 4.23
N LEU A 364 8.84 9.83 5.04
CA LEU A 364 8.94 11.22 5.54
C LEU A 364 10.34 11.83 5.38
N GLY A 365 11.33 11.05 4.93
CA GLY A 365 12.70 11.50 4.70
C GLY A 365 12.88 12.13 3.33
N GLU A 366 13.63 13.25 3.28
CA GLU A 366 13.96 13.93 2.02
C GLU A 366 15.04 13.19 1.20
N ASN A 367 15.73 12.20 1.80
CA ASN A 367 16.85 11.47 1.22
C ASN A 367 16.52 9.97 1.06
N THR A 368 16.49 9.48 -0.18
CA THR A 368 16.17 8.08 -0.54
C THR A 368 17.39 7.13 -0.38
N SER A 369 18.17 7.26 0.70
CA SER A 369 19.34 6.38 0.94
C SER A 369 18.97 5.09 1.68
N ALA A 370 19.65 3.97 1.37
CA ALA A 370 19.35 2.64 1.94
C ALA A 370 20.13 2.32 3.23
N GLU A 371 20.96 3.25 3.71
CA GLU A 371 21.91 3.05 4.82
C GLU A 371 21.21 2.72 6.14
N MET A 372 20.08 3.38 6.40
CA MET A 372 19.30 3.24 7.63
C MET A 372 18.66 1.84 7.73
N GLY A 373 18.32 1.22 6.60
CA GLY A 373 17.89 -0.16 6.48
C GLY A 373 19.03 -1.14 6.72
N ALA A 374 20.19 -0.92 6.08
CA ALA A 374 21.37 -1.78 6.25
C ALA A 374 21.86 -1.82 7.71
N GLU A 375 21.97 -0.65 8.35
CA GLU A 375 22.45 -0.54 9.73
C GLU A 375 21.47 -1.17 10.74
N ASN A 376 20.16 -1.03 10.52
CA ASN A 376 19.15 -1.70 11.34
C ASN A 376 19.06 -3.21 11.09
N ARG A 377 19.26 -3.66 9.85
CA ARG A 377 19.32 -5.08 9.51
C ARG A 377 20.48 -5.76 10.23
N LEU A 378 21.67 -5.17 10.19
CA LEU A 378 22.85 -5.67 10.92
C LEU A 378 22.58 -5.75 12.43
N LYS A 379 21.85 -4.79 13.02
CA LYS A 379 21.43 -4.84 14.43
C LYS A 379 20.46 -6.00 14.73
N VAL A 380 19.55 -6.34 13.81
CA VAL A 380 18.64 -7.51 13.95
C VAL A 380 19.42 -8.82 13.77
N GLU A 381 20.27 -8.93 12.75
CA GLU A 381 21.08 -10.14 12.47
C GLU A 381 22.08 -10.44 13.60
N THR A 382 22.75 -9.42 14.14
CA THR A 382 23.63 -9.56 15.32
C THR A 382 22.85 -10.07 16.54
N ARG A 383 21.59 -9.63 16.71
CA ARG A 383 20.73 -10.11 17.79
C ARG A 383 20.19 -11.52 17.54
N LEU A 384 19.97 -11.91 16.28
CA LEU A 384 19.59 -13.26 15.89
C LEU A 384 20.68 -14.27 16.31
N ARG A 385 21.93 -14.05 15.85
CA ARG A 385 23.09 -14.89 16.19
C ARG A 385 23.24 -15.06 17.71
N LEU A 386 23.21 -13.96 18.46
CA LEU A 386 23.29 -13.96 19.94
C LEU A 386 22.14 -14.72 20.61
N LEU A 387 20.94 -14.77 20.02
CA LEU A 387 19.81 -15.54 20.54
C LEU A 387 19.86 -17.04 20.19
N GLU A 388 20.69 -17.43 19.22
CA GLU A 388 20.87 -18.81 18.77
C GLU A 388 22.09 -19.46 19.44
N GLU A 389 23.20 -18.75 19.60
CA GLU A 389 24.35 -19.16 20.44
C GLU A 389 23.91 -19.48 21.89
N ARG A 390 23.03 -18.64 22.45
CA ARG A 390 22.41 -18.82 23.77
C ARG A 390 21.46 -20.02 23.85
N GLY A 391 21.09 -20.62 22.72
CA GLY A 391 20.31 -21.85 22.66
C GLY A 391 21.09 -23.10 23.04
N ILE A 392 22.42 -23.08 22.87
CA ILE A 392 23.31 -24.24 23.08
C ILE A 392 24.29 -24.02 24.24
N ARG A 393 24.83 -22.80 24.42
CA ARG A 393 25.81 -22.51 25.49
C ARG A 393 25.15 -22.27 26.86
N ARG A 394 24.61 -23.34 27.46
CA ARG A 394 24.34 -23.47 28.90
C ARG A 394 25.24 -24.55 29.54
N ILE A 395 26.54 -24.47 29.27
CA ILE A 395 27.57 -25.32 29.89
C ILE A 395 28.52 -24.42 30.70
N SER A 396 28.75 -24.80 31.96
CA SER A 396 29.73 -24.26 32.94
C SER A 396 30.20 -22.81 32.77
N GLY A 397 29.69 -21.89 33.61
CA GLY A 397 30.19 -20.50 33.62
C GLY A 397 29.85 -19.61 34.82
N THR A 398 28.90 -19.96 35.70
CA THR A 398 28.58 -19.13 36.91
C THR A 398 27.78 -19.89 37.98
N GLY A 399 28.19 -21.12 38.31
CA GLY A 399 27.47 -22.01 39.24
C GLY A 399 27.29 -21.54 40.69
N LYS A 400 27.77 -20.35 41.06
CA LYS A 400 27.64 -19.75 42.40
C LYS A 400 27.03 -18.34 42.41
N ALA A 401 26.58 -17.82 41.26
CA ALA A 401 25.99 -16.46 41.16
C ALA A 401 24.45 -16.43 41.25
N LEU A 402 23.77 -17.57 41.28
CA LEU A 402 22.35 -17.64 41.63
C LEU A 402 22.17 -17.58 43.16
N ALA A 403 22.37 -16.40 43.72
CA ALA A 403 21.60 -16.02 44.90
C ALA A 403 20.09 -16.10 44.54
N LYS A 404 19.26 -16.63 45.45
CA LYS A 404 17.87 -17.04 45.16
C LYS A 404 17.06 -15.96 44.43
N THR A 405 16.93 -16.09 43.10
CA THR A 405 15.82 -15.48 42.36
C THR A 405 14.66 -16.45 42.41
N ASP A 406 13.69 -16.21 43.28
CA ASP A 406 12.49 -17.03 43.34
C ASP A 406 11.75 -17.05 41.99
N LYS A 407 11.08 -18.17 41.70
CA LYS A 407 10.38 -18.34 40.42
C LYS A 407 9.25 -17.33 40.32
N TYR A 408 9.47 -16.24 39.57
CA TYR A 408 8.44 -15.28 39.22
C TYR A 408 7.35 -15.96 38.38
N GLN A 409 6.34 -16.50 39.07
CA GLN A 409 5.07 -16.87 38.48
C GLN A 409 4.34 -15.57 38.15
N ASN A 410 4.13 -15.30 36.87
CA ASN A 410 3.28 -14.20 36.44
C ASN A 410 1.81 -14.55 36.70
N LYS A 411 1.40 -14.47 37.97
CA LYS A 411 -0.01 -14.46 38.35
C LYS A 411 -0.60 -13.15 37.88
N SER A 412 -1.41 -13.20 36.83
CA SER A 412 -2.19 -12.06 36.37
C SER A 412 -3.34 -11.79 37.34
N GLU A 413 -3.02 -11.19 38.50
CA GLU A 413 -4.01 -10.62 39.40
C GLU A 413 -4.66 -9.42 38.72
N VAL A 414 -5.75 -9.71 38.01
CA VAL A 414 -6.64 -8.69 37.46
C VAL A 414 -7.25 -7.95 38.65
N LYS A 415 -6.74 -6.75 38.94
CA LYS A 415 -7.38 -5.81 39.86
C LYS A 415 -8.73 -5.43 39.28
N VAL A 416 -9.78 -6.11 39.74
CA VAL A 416 -11.17 -5.70 39.53
C VAL A 416 -11.34 -4.36 40.25
N PHE A 417 -11.94 -3.38 39.57
CA PHE A 417 -12.31 -2.11 40.17
C PHE A 417 -13.43 -2.35 41.17
N ASP A 418 -13.23 -1.96 42.44
CA ASP A 418 -14.24 -2.08 43.49
C ASP A 418 -15.15 -0.84 43.46
N PRO A 419 -16.43 -0.94 43.02
CA PRO A 419 -17.32 0.22 42.89
C PRO A 419 -17.64 0.87 44.24
N SER A 420 -17.39 0.16 45.35
CA SER A 420 -17.59 0.66 46.71
C SER A 420 -16.72 1.88 47.03
N GLY A 421 -15.58 2.04 46.34
CA GLY A 421 -14.65 3.16 46.54
C GLY A 421 -15.00 4.44 45.76
N ASP A 422 -15.92 4.37 44.81
CA ASP A 422 -16.26 5.47 43.88
C ASP A 422 -17.62 6.12 44.20
N SER A 423 -18.27 5.68 45.28
CA SER A 423 -19.58 6.19 45.70
C SER A 423 -19.43 7.49 46.49
N THR A 424 -19.55 8.64 45.81
CA THR A 424 -19.50 9.99 46.43
C THR A 424 -20.75 10.37 47.24
N LEU A 425 -21.62 9.41 47.58
CA LEU A 425 -22.83 9.61 48.38
C LEU A 425 -22.55 9.31 49.86
N PRO A 426 -22.91 10.19 50.81
CA PRO A 426 -22.60 10.00 52.22
C PRO A 426 -23.39 8.82 52.81
N VAL A 427 -22.68 7.79 53.28
CA VAL A 427 -23.28 6.59 53.88
C VAL A 427 -23.95 6.93 55.22
N VAL A 428 -25.28 6.92 55.25
CA VAL A 428 -26.06 7.09 56.48
C VAL A 428 -25.84 5.90 57.41
N SER A 429 -25.40 6.17 58.63
CA SER A 429 -25.04 5.15 59.62
C SER A 429 -26.23 4.27 60.05
N LYS A 430 -26.04 2.95 60.13
CA LYS A 430 -26.78 2.08 61.05
C LYS A 430 -25.86 1.56 62.15
N LYS A 431 -26.41 1.41 63.36
CA LYS A 431 -25.65 1.26 64.61
C LYS A 431 -25.40 -0.22 64.96
N ARG A 432 -24.21 -0.42 65.53
CA ARG A 432 -23.82 -1.36 66.62
C ARG A 432 -24.97 -1.63 67.64
N LYS A 433 -25.00 -2.68 68.46
CA LYS A 433 -23.93 -3.51 69.11
C LYS A 433 -24.56 -4.69 69.91
N ILE A 434 -23.82 -5.78 70.20
CA ILE A 434 -23.95 -6.70 71.39
C ILE A 434 -25.27 -7.54 71.48
N GLN A 435 -25.34 -8.87 71.69
CA GLN A 435 -24.67 -9.86 72.58
C GLN A 435 -25.23 -9.91 74.03
N GLU A 436 -25.17 -11.00 74.82
CA GLU A 436 -24.74 -12.40 74.58
C GLU A 436 -25.95 -13.29 74.11
N VAL A 437 -26.50 -14.42 74.63
CA VAL A 437 -26.32 -15.37 75.77
C VAL A 437 -26.95 -16.75 75.40
N ASP A 438 -26.52 -17.86 76.03
CA ASP A 438 -26.95 -19.28 75.87
C ASP A 438 -28.23 -19.65 76.69
N GLU A 439 -28.85 -20.85 76.75
CA GLU A 439 -28.66 -22.27 76.29
C GLU A 439 -30.07 -22.97 76.41
N PRO A 440 -30.34 -24.30 76.22
CA PRO A 440 -29.70 -25.40 75.47
C PRO A 440 -30.66 -25.96 74.36
N ASP A 441 -30.56 -27.14 73.72
CA ASP A 441 -29.78 -28.38 73.94
C ASP A 441 -29.67 -29.23 72.63
N THR A 442 -29.00 -30.38 72.73
CA THR A 442 -28.87 -31.52 71.77
C THR A 442 -27.87 -31.42 70.60
N GLU A 443 -26.73 -32.03 70.90
CA GLU A 443 -25.73 -32.77 70.10
C GLU A 443 -26.25 -33.51 68.83
N VAL A 444 -25.44 -34.05 67.89
CA VAL A 444 -24.05 -34.54 67.95
C VAL A 444 -23.30 -34.26 66.61
N ALA A 445 -21.96 -34.15 66.65
CA ALA A 445 -21.09 -34.09 65.46
C ALA A 445 -20.85 -35.51 64.84
N VAL A 446 -20.00 -35.79 63.82
CA VAL A 446 -18.53 -35.62 63.77
C VAL A 446 -17.98 -35.83 62.32
N LYS A 447 -17.02 -34.97 61.95
CA LYS A 447 -15.78 -35.12 61.13
C LYS A 447 -15.43 -36.51 60.50
N ALA A 448 -14.57 -36.66 59.48
CA ALA A 448 -14.06 -35.87 58.34
C ALA A 448 -12.92 -36.65 57.61
N LYS A 449 -12.47 -36.15 56.44
CA LYS A 449 -11.07 -36.15 55.94
C LYS A 449 -10.38 -37.44 55.39
N LYS A 450 -9.75 -37.25 54.21
CA LYS A 450 -8.41 -37.70 53.73
C LYS A 450 -8.23 -38.84 52.70
N PHE A 451 -7.72 -38.43 51.53
CA PHE A 451 -6.46 -38.88 50.84
C PHE A 451 -6.39 -40.08 49.86
N LYS A 452 -5.78 -39.76 48.69
CA LYS A 452 -4.71 -40.46 47.92
C LYS A 452 -5.04 -41.56 46.89
N ALA A 453 -4.26 -41.47 45.79
CA ALA A 453 -3.67 -42.55 44.98
C ALA A 453 -4.60 -43.50 44.18
N GLU A 454 -4.16 -44.23 43.15
CA GLU A 454 -3.24 -43.95 42.01
C GLU A 454 -3.32 -45.15 41.04
N MET A 455 -3.20 -44.93 39.71
CA MET A 455 -2.87 -45.95 38.67
C MET A 455 -3.81 -47.16 38.34
N LYS A 456 -3.87 -47.45 37.02
CA LYS A 456 -3.99 -48.80 36.36
C LYS A 456 -5.30 -49.61 36.53
N GLU A 457 -5.71 -50.53 35.65
CA GLU A 457 -5.44 -50.85 34.22
C GLU A 457 -6.57 -51.78 33.67
N GLY A 458 -6.68 -51.98 32.34
CA GLY A 458 -7.59 -52.94 31.67
C GLY A 458 -8.91 -52.32 31.15
N THR A 459 -9.40 -52.55 29.91
CA THR A 459 -9.80 -53.79 29.17
C THR A 459 -11.01 -54.50 29.78
N ALA A 460 -12.10 -54.85 29.06
CA ALA A 460 -12.36 -54.93 27.61
C ALA A 460 -13.88 -54.68 27.31
N VAL A 461 -14.28 -54.07 26.17
CA VAL A 461 -14.82 -54.69 24.92
C VAL A 461 -16.35 -54.93 24.89
N GLU A 462 -17.00 -54.41 23.82
CA GLU A 462 -18.32 -54.80 23.23
C GLU A 462 -19.62 -54.77 24.09
N ASP A 463 -20.84 -54.55 23.59
CA ASP A 463 -21.36 -53.94 22.34
C ASP A 463 -22.84 -53.50 22.59
N GLY A 464 -23.54 -52.92 21.60
CA GLY A 464 -25.01 -53.00 21.50
C GLY A 464 -25.85 -51.78 21.91
N GLU A 465 -26.01 -50.83 20.98
CA GLU A 465 -27.31 -50.15 20.75
C GLU A 465 -28.33 -51.17 20.14
N PRO A 466 -29.67 -50.94 19.97
CA PRO A 466 -30.32 -49.63 19.67
C PRO A 466 -31.80 -49.42 20.18
N VAL A 467 -32.42 -48.31 19.71
CA VAL A 467 -33.88 -48.08 19.47
C VAL A 467 -34.78 -47.38 20.53
N LYS A 468 -34.73 -46.03 20.51
CA LYS A 468 -35.85 -45.07 20.23
C LYS A 468 -37.25 -45.20 20.91
N LYS A 469 -37.67 -44.09 21.53
CA LYS A 469 -38.99 -43.39 21.33
C LYS A 469 -38.76 -41.87 21.54
N LYS A 470 -38.74 -41.05 20.46
CA LYS A 470 -39.83 -40.19 19.89
C LYS A 470 -40.25 -38.97 20.75
N LYS A 471 -40.64 -37.80 20.21
CA LYS A 471 -40.27 -36.95 19.03
C LYS A 471 -41.08 -35.62 19.09
N LYS A 472 -40.61 -34.55 18.38
CA LYS A 472 -41.12 -33.14 18.24
C LYS A 472 -40.35 -32.19 19.16
N LYS A 473 -39.55 -31.21 18.70
CA LYS A 473 -39.45 -30.42 17.44
C LYS A 473 -40.63 -29.48 17.18
N LYS A 474 -40.41 -28.20 17.49
CA LYS A 474 -40.88 -27.03 16.73
C LYS A 474 -39.90 -25.85 16.93
N ASP A 475 -39.96 -24.88 16.04
CA ASP A 475 -39.46 -23.50 16.20
C ASP A 475 -37.95 -23.28 16.44
N LYS A 476 -37.13 -23.66 15.45
CA LYS A 476 -35.92 -22.90 15.05
C LYS A 476 -35.42 -23.30 13.65
N GLU A 477 -36.23 -22.93 12.64
CA GLU A 477 -36.04 -23.27 11.23
C GLU A 477 -36.61 -22.13 10.35
N LYS A 478 -36.21 -20.89 10.70
CA LYS A 478 -36.56 -19.61 10.04
C LYS A 478 -35.54 -18.51 10.43
N GLN A 479 -34.34 -18.55 9.86
CA GLN A 479 -33.35 -17.46 9.88
C GLN A 479 -32.12 -17.72 8.98
N ALA A 480 -32.32 -18.41 7.84
CA ALA A 480 -31.23 -18.91 6.99
C ALA A 480 -31.54 -18.86 5.48
N GLU A 481 -32.56 -18.10 5.06
CA GLU A 481 -33.01 -18.00 3.65
C GLU A 481 -33.25 -16.52 3.23
N GLU A 482 -32.60 -15.56 3.91
CA GLU A 482 -32.85 -14.11 3.74
C GLU A 482 -31.59 -13.28 3.34
N GLU A 483 -30.49 -13.93 2.91
CA GLU A 483 -29.31 -13.25 2.35
C GLU A 483 -28.94 -13.69 0.90
N GLU A 484 -29.75 -14.54 0.22
CA GLU A 484 -29.51 -14.99 -1.17
C GLU A 484 -30.58 -14.53 -2.20
N VAL A 485 -31.21 -13.37 -2.01
CA VAL A 485 -32.06 -12.74 -3.04
C VAL A 485 -31.84 -11.22 -3.13
N LEU A 486 -30.72 -10.78 -3.72
CA LEU A 486 -30.53 -9.36 -4.08
C LEU A 486 -29.47 -9.12 -5.18
N SER A 487 -29.59 -9.84 -6.30
CA SER A 487 -28.72 -9.65 -7.48
C SER A 487 -29.37 -10.06 -8.82
N GLU A 488 -30.57 -9.57 -9.11
CA GLU A 488 -31.14 -9.56 -10.46
C GLU A 488 -31.60 -8.14 -10.84
N GLU A 489 -30.72 -7.36 -11.48
CA GLU A 489 -31.13 -6.26 -12.35
C GLU A 489 -30.01 -5.98 -13.38
N LEU A 490 -30.19 -6.48 -14.61
CA LEU A 490 -29.28 -6.23 -15.73
C LEU A 490 -29.82 -5.07 -16.59
N PRO A 491 -29.17 -3.89 -16.59
CA PRO A 491 -29.51 -2.82 -17.52
C PRO A 491 -29.00 -3.19 -18.93
N ILE A 492 -29.92 -3.62 -19.80
CA ILE A 492 -29.63 -3.87 -21.22
C ILE A 492 -29.15 -2.57 -21.87
N SER A 493 -27.93 -2.57 -22.39
CA SER A 493 -27.42 -1.45 -23.19
C SER A 493 -27.96 -1.55 -24.63
N PRO A 494 -28.48 -0.45 -25.21
CA PRO A 494 -29.04 -0.49 -26.56
C PRO A 494 -27.93 -0.62 -27.62
N ILE A 495 -28.22 -1.41 -28.65
CA ILE A 495 -27.38 -1.57 -29.84
C ILE A 495 -27.31 -0.22 -30.57
N ILE A 496 -26.09 0.25 -30.85
CA ILE A 496 -25.85 1.39 -31.75
C ILE A 496 -25.74 0.82 -33.16
N GLU A 497 -26.79 0.97 -33.96
CA GLU A 497 -26.71 0.69 -35.39
C GLU A 497 -25.80 1.69 -36.11
N VAL A 498 -25.04 1.20 -37.08
CA VAL A 498 -24.18 2.02 -37.95
C VAL A 498 -24.98 2.51 -39.14
N ARG A 499 -25.11 3.84 -39.31
CA ARG A 499 -25.47 4.45 -40.59
C ARG A 499 -24.98 5.89 -40.72
#